data_AF-A0A7S3TQH4-F1
#
_entry.id   AF-A0A7S3TQH4-F1
#
_cell.length_a   1.000
_cell.length_b   1.000
_cell.length_c   1.000
_cell.angle_alpha   90.00
_cell.angle_beta   90.00
_cell.angle_gamma   90.00
#
_symmetry.space_group_name_H-M   'P 1'
#
loop_
_entity.id
_entity.type
_entity.pdbx_description
1 polymer ?
#
loop_
_entity_poly.entity_id
_entity_poly.type
_entity_poly.pdbx_seq_one_letter_code
_entity_poly.pdbx_strand_id
1 'polypeptide(L)'
;GFAKTLVLKVAASLTAEQVAAHILEPIRPRMGGGGGRELDTLQQILLEGCAAHASHDGVGTELAFGLRGPSIGVSVNGNGAGSISSYRLSRALLGCYFDEDSISPSFRQSCAHGFIAMLQ
;
A
#
# COMPACT_ATOMS: atom_id res chain seq x y z
N GLY A 1 17.62 8.33 -1.92
CA GLY A 1 16.76 7.40 -1.17
C GLY A 1 16.67 6.09 -1.91
N PHE A 2 16.65 4.96 -1.20
CA PHE A 2 16.53 3.62 -1.80
C PHE A 2 15.07 3.29 -2.14
N ALA A 3 14.87 2.57 -3.25
CA ALA A 3 13.57 2.07 -3.66
C ALA A 3 13.05 1.03 -2.66
N LYS A 4 11.73 1.02 -2.43
CA LYS A 4 11.05 0.06 -1.56
C LYS A 4 9.84 -0.49 -2.30
N THR A 5 9.53 -1.75 -2.07
CA THR A 5 8.26 -2.32 -2.53
C THR A 5 7.56 -2.93 -1.33
N LEU A 6 6.34 -2.47 -1.08
CA LEU A 6 5.45 -3.13 -0.13
C LEU A 6 4.49 -4.00 -0.93
N VAL A 7 4.41 -5.28 -0.57
CA VAL A 7 3.52 -6.25 -1.24
C VAL A 7 2.50 -6.75 -0.23
N LEU A 8 1.22 -6.61 -0.57
CA LEU A 8 0.09 -7.09 0.21
C LEU A 8 -0.62 -8.18 -0.57
N LYS A 9 -0.85 -9.32 0.07
CA LYS A 9 -1.64 -10.39 -0.50
C LYS A 9 -2.97 -10.48 0.21
N VAL A 10 -4.06 -10.32 -0.53
CA VAL A 10 -5.42 -10.38 0.01
C VAL A 10 -5.71 -11.81 0.49
N ALA A 11 -6.06 -11.94 1.76
CA ALA A 11 -6.27 -13.24 2.41
C ALA A 11 -7.75 -13.61 2.62
N ALA A 12 -8.67 -12.68 2.33
CA ALA A 12 -10.10 -12.84 2.49
C ALA A 12 -10.82 -12.44 1.21
N SER A 13 -12.04 -12.96 0.99
CA SER A 13 -12.82 -12.56 -0.16
C SER A 13 -13.31 -11.13 0.01
N LEU A 14 -12.89 -10.24 -0.90
CA LEU A 14 -13.15 -8.81 -0.85
C LEU A 14 -13.42 -8.29 -2.26
N THR A 15 -14.37 -7.37 -2.40
CA THR A 15 -14.58 -6.62 -3.65
C THR A 15 -13.47 -5.58 -3.85
N ALA A 16 -13.34 -5.05 -5.06
CA ALA A 16 -12.38 -3.98 -5.36
C ALA A 16 -12.58 -2.75 -4.46
N GLU A 17 -13.84 -2.39 -4.17
CA GLU A 17 -14.21 -1.29 -3.30
C GLU A 17 -13.78 -1.54 -1.86
N GLN A 18 -13.99 -2.76 -1.36
CA GLN A 18 -13.58 -3.14 -0.02
C GLN A 18 -12.06 -3.14 0.11
N VAL A 19 -11.35 -3.67 -0.89
CA VAL A 19 -9.88 -3.61 -0.93
C VAL A 19 -9.40 -2.17 -0.90
N ALA A 20 -9.90 -1.31 -1.78
CA ALA A 20 -9.51 0.09 -1.82
C ALA A 20 -9.82 0.80 -0.49
N ALA A 21 -11.00 0.57 0.10
CA ALA A 21 -11.38 1.15 1.38
C ALA A 21 -10.44 0.72 2.51
N HIS A 22 -10.15 -0.58 2.64
CA HIS A 22 -9.27 -1.12 3.69
C HIS A 22 -7.83 -0.64 3.56
N ILE A 23 -7.34 -0.40 2.34
CA ILE A 23 -6.01 0.20 2.14
C ILE A 23 -5.99 1.67 2.56
N LEU A 24 -7.03 2.43 2.24
CA LEU A 24 -7.07 3.87 2.50
C LEU A 24 -7.39 4.21 3.96
N GLU A 25 -8.15 3.37 4.65
CA GLU A 25 -8.57 3.55 6.04
C GLU A 25 -7.41 3.90 7.00
N PRO A 26 -6.31 3.13 7.08
CA PRO A 26 -5.19 3.45 7.97
C PRO A 26 -4.33 4.62 7.48
N ILE A 27 -4.44 5.02 6.21
CA ILE A 27 -3.66 6.11 5.61
C ILE A 27 -4.33 7.47 5.89
N ARG A 28 -5.67 7.54 5.84
CA ARG A 28 -6.46 8.77 6.07
C ARG A 28 -6.03 9.57 7.32
N PRO A 29 -5.96 8.99 8.53
CA PRO A 29 -5.58 9.76 9.72
C PRO A 29 -4.14 10.29 9.62
N ARG A 30 -3.23 9.53 8.99
CA ARG A 30 -1.82 9.93 8.78
C ARG A 30 -1.64 11.04 7.74
N MET A 31 -2.67 11.33 6.96
CA MET A 31 -2.72 12.45 6.03
C MET A 31 -3.40 13.70 6.62
N GLY A 32 -3.76 13.68 7.91
CA GLY A 32 -4.42 14.79 8.60
C GLY A 32 -5.95 14.70 8.57
N GLY A 33 -6.52 13.50 8.44
CA GLY A 33 -7.97 13.26 8.52
C GLY A 33 -8.78 13.63 7.27
N GLY A 34 -8.19 14.37 6.33
CA GLY A 34 -8.76 14.69 5.02
C GLY A 34 -7.77 14.31 3.91
N GLY A 35 -8.11 13.27 3.14
CA GLY A 35 -7.23 12.65 2.16
C GLY A 35 -6.84 13.46 0.94
N GLY A 36 -7.60 14.53 0.66
CA GLY A 36 -7.44 15.35 -0.53
C GLY A 36 -7.46 14.54 -1.83
N ARG A 37 -7.08 15.22 -2.92
CA ARG A 37 -7.00 14.64 -4.27
C ARG A 37 -6.08 13.42 -4.37
N GLU A 38 -5.12 13.31 -3.46
CA GLU A 38 -4.12 12.24 -3.48
C GLU A 38 -4.73 10.89 -3.07
N LEU A 39 -5.56 10.85 -2.02
CA LEU A 39 -6.29 9.63 -1.65
C LEU A 39 -7.38 9.29 -2.67
N ASP A 40 -8.06 10.28 -3.24
CA ASP A 40 -9.06 10.04 -4.29
C ASP A 40 -8.41 9.40 -5.52
N THR A 41 -7.24 9.91 -5.92
CA THR A 41 -6.46 9.33 -7.04
C THR A 41 -5.97 7.92 -6.71
N LEU A 42 -5.45 7.69 -5.50
CA LEU A 42 -5.03 6.33 -5.10
C LEU A 42 -6.23 5.36 -5.06
N GLN A 43 -7.39 5.82 -4.59
CA GLN A 43 -8.63 5.04 -4.60
C GLN A 43 -9.01 4.63 -6.01
N GLN A 44 -9.01 5.59 -6.94
CA GLN A 44 -9.33 5.35 -8.34
C GLN A 44 -8.39 4.31 -8.96
N ILE A 45 -7.07 4.46 -8.74
CA ILE A 45 -6.06 3.50 -9.22
C ILE A 45 -6.31 2.09 -8.67
N LEU A 46 -6.64 1.97 -7.38
CA LEU A 46 -6.91 0.67 -6.76
C LEU A 46 -8.20 0.04 -7.31
N LEU A 47 -9.27 0.82 -7.47
CA LEU A 47 -10.53 0.34 -8.03
C LEU A 47 -10.35 -0.17 -9.47
N GLU A 48 -9.75 0.65 -10.34
CA GLU A 48 -9.52 0.31 -11.74
C GLU A 48 -8.55 -0.88 -11.87
N GLY A 49 -7.46 -0.87 -11.10
CA GLY A 49 -6.49 -1.96 -11.09
C GLY A 49 -7.07 -3.28 -10.61
N CYS A 50 -7.86 -3.28 -9.53
CA CYS A 50 -8.52 -4.47 -9.04
C CYS A 50 -9.61 -4.97 -10.00
N ALA A 51 -10.43 -4.07 -10.55
CA ALA A 51 -11.45 -4.45 -11.54
C ALA A 51 -10.84 -5.12 -12.78
N ALA A 52 -9.65 -4.69 -13.20
CA ALA A 52 -8.98 -5.23 -14.37
C ALA A 52 -8.18 -6.51 -14.11
N HIS A 53 -7.59 -6.66 -12.90
CA HIS A 53 -6.52 -7.63 -12.68
C HIS A 53 -6.62 -8.46 -11.40
N ALA A 54 -7.60 -8.23 -10.52
CA ALA A 54 -7.76 -9.02 -9.30
C ALA A 54 -8.20 -10.46 -9.58
N SER A 55 -7.99 -11.35 -8.62
CA SER A 55 -8.58 -12.69 -8.62
C SER A 55 -10.11 -12.61 -8.57
N HIS A 56 -10.80 -13.63 -9.10
CA HIS A 56 -12.27 -13.66 -9.24
C HIS A 56 -13.05 -13.36 -7.95
N ASP A 57 -12.53 -13.74 -6.79
CA ASP A 57 -13.11 -13.51 -5.46
C ASP A 57 -12.27 -12.57 -4.58
N GLY A 58 -11.25 -11.91 -5.16
CA GLY A 58 -10.28 -11.08 -4.47
C GLY A 58 -9.19 -11.86 -3.72
N VAL A 59 -9.40 -13.13 -3.36
CA VAL A 59 -8.44 -13.92 -2.58
C VAL A 59 -7.17 -14.18 -3.38
N GLY A 60 -6.04 -14.00 -2.72
CA GLY A 60 -4.72 -14.17 -3.32
C GLY A 60 -4.29 -13.03 -4.24
N THR A 61 -5.13 -12.02 -4.46
CA THR A 61 -4.76 -10.81 -5.20
C THR A 61 -3.55 -10.15 -4.55
N GLU A 62 -2.52 -9.90 -5.33
CA GLU A 62 -1.31 -9.21 -4.92
C GLU A 62 -1.40 -7.73 -5.28
N LEU A 63 -1.26 -6.86 -4.28
CA LEU A 63 -1.12 -5.41 -4.44
C LEU A 63 0.32 -5.04 -4.11
N ALA A 64 1.05 -4.52 -5.10
CA ALA A 64 2.41 -4.06 -4.91
C ALA A 64 2.49 -2.54 -5.04
N PHE A 65 3.08 -1.91 -4.02
CA PHE A 65 3.31 -0.48 -3.93
C PHE A 65 4.81 -0.22 -4.04
N GLY A 66 5.25 0.21 -5.22
CA GLY A 66 6.64 0.59 -5.48
C GLY A 66 6.90 2.05 -5.12
N LEU A 67 7.70 2.31 -4.10
CA LEU A 67 8.03 3.65 -3.62
C LEU A 67 9.44 4.07 -4.07
N ARG A 68 9.50 5.16 -4.84
CA ARG A 68 10.76 5.81 -5.26
C ARG A 68 10.66 7.33 -5.09
N GLY A 69 11.27 7.83 -4.02
CA GLY A 69 11.15 9.25 -3.66
C GLY A 69 9.70 9.58 -3.31
N PRO A 70 9.08 10.62 -3.91
CA PRO A 70 7.67 10.94 -3.69
C PRO A 70 6.71 10.05 -4.51
N SER A 71 7.23 9.25 -5.45
CA SER A 71 6.41 8.45 -6.36
C SER A 71 6.01 7.12 -5.74
N ILE A 72 4.74 6.76 -5.91
CA ILE A 72 4.15 5.46 -5.59
C ILE A 72 3.63 4.89 -6.91
N GLY A 73 4.22 3.80 -7.38
CA GLY A 73 3.65 2.95 -8.42
C GLY A 73 2.78 1.87 -7.77
N VAL A 74 1.64 1.57 -8.37
CA VAL A 74 0.73 0.51 -7.93
C VAL A 74 0.66 -0.55 -9.02
N SER A 75 0.78 -1.81 -8.64
CA SER A 75 0.46 -2.95 -9.50
C SER A 75 -0.44 -3.95 -8.81
N VAL A 76 -1.26 -4.63 -9.62
CA VAL A 76 -2.19 -5.68 -9.20
C VAL A 76 -1.84 -6.96 -9.94
N ASN A 77 -1.50 -8.02 -9.21
CA ASN A 77 -1.03 -9.30 -9.78
C ASN A 77 0.09 -9.11 -10.82
N GLY A 78 1.03 -8.20 -10.53
CA GLY A 78 2.16 -7.86 -11.41
C GLY A 78 1.84 -6.88 -12.55
N ASN A 79 0.57 -6.54 -12.79
CA ASN A 79 0.16 -5.59 -13.84
C ASN A 79 0.13 -4.17 -13.30
N GLY A 80 0.77 -3.22 -13.99
CA GLY A 80 0.79 -1.81 -13.58
C GLY A 80 -0.60 -1.19 -13.62
N ALA A 81 -1.10 -0.74 -12.47
CA ALA A 81 -2.41 -0.11 -12.33
C ALA A 81 -2.35 1.43 -12.41
N GLY A 82 -1.22 2.02 -12.02
CA GLY A 82 -1.03 3.47 -12.09
C GLY A 82 0.11 3.96 -11.22
N SER A 83 0.29 5.28 -11.19
CA SER A 83 1.24 5.91 -10.26
C SER A 83 0.77 7.28 -9.78
N ILE A 84 1.23 7.66 -8.60
CA ILE A 84 0.98 8.96 -7.99
C ILE A 84 2.26 9.52 -7.37
N SER A 85 2.51 10.81 -7.56
CA SER A 85 3.61 11.52 -6.90
C SER A 85 3.06 12.34 -5.74
N SER A 86 3.31 11.88 -4.51
CA SER A 86 3.02 12.62 -3.30
C SER A 86 3.93 12.15 -2.16
N TYR A 87 4.74 13.08 -1.65
CA TYR A 87 5.56 12.83 -0.47
C TYR A 87 4.72 12.54 0.77
N ARG A 88 3.57 13.21 0.89
CA ARG A 88 2.68 13.03 2.05
C ARG A 88 2.06 11.63 2.03
N LEU A 89 1.52 11.22 0.89
CA LEU A 89 0.93 9.90 0.72
C LEU A 89 1.97 8.79 0.87
N SER A 90 3.17 8.95 0.29
CA SER A 90 4.22 7.93 0.39
C SER A 90 4.70 7.74 1.82
N ARG A 91 4.84 8.83 2.57
CA ARG A 91 5.17 8.80 4.00
C ARG A 91 4.04 8.19 4.82
N ALA A 92 2.79 8.55 4.56
CA ALA A 92 1.62 8.03 5.26
C ALA A 92 1.46 6.51 5.04
N LEU A 93 1.59 6.05 3.79
CA LEU A 93 1.53 4.63 3.43
C LEU A 93 2.62 3.82 4.14
N LEU A 94 3.87 4.29 4.13
CA LEU A 94 4.94 3.63 4.90
C LEU A 94 4.69 3.68 6.40
N GLY A 95 4.17 4.81 6.91
CA GLY A 95 3.79 4.99 8.30
C GLY A 95 2.89 3.85 8.79
N CYS A 96 1.85 3.50 8.03
CA CYS A 96 0.94 2.40 8.35
C CYS A 96 1.62 1.09 8.76
N TYR A 97 2.82 0.80 8.25
CA TYR A 97 3.53 -0.46 8.51
C TYR A 97 4.77 -0.30 9.38
N PHE A 98 5.37 0.88 9.43
CA PHE A 98 6.68 1.09 10.05
C PHE A 98 6.69 2.07 11.24
N ASP A 99 5.63 2.84 11.48
CA ASP A 99 5.53 3.71 12.64
C ASP A 99 5.15 2.96 13.93
N GLU A 100 5.01 3.69 15.03
CA GLU A 100 4.63 3.15 16.35
C GLU A 100 3.22 2.55 16.36
N ASP A 101 2.32 3.15 15.61
CA ASP A 101 0.92 2.75 15.46
C ASP A 101 0.71 1.82 14.24
N SER A 102 1.72 0.99 13.93
CA SER A 102 1.71 0.10 12.78
C SER A 102 0.55 -0.89 12.85
N ILE A 103 -0.16 -1.04 11.71
CA ILE A 103 -1.26 -2.00 11.57
C ILE A 103 -0.78 -3.46 11.51
N SER A 104 0.53 -3.67 11.38
CA SER A 104 1.15 -4.99 11.44
C SER A 104 2.45 -4.94 12.26
N PRO A 105 2.35 -4.95 13.61
CA PRO A 105 3.52 -4.90 14.47
C PRO A 105 4.51 -6.05 14.22
N SER A 106 3.99 -7.24 13.87
CA SER A 106 4.80 -8.41 13.53
C SER A 106 5.61 -8.20 12.25
N PHE A 107 5.02 -7.61 11.20
CA PHE A 107 5.74 -7.26 9.97
C PHE A 107 6.85 -6.24 10.25
N ARG A 108 6.55 -5.18 11.02
CA ARG A 108 7.53 -4.18 11.43
C ARG A 108 8.73 -4.81 12.14
N GLN A 109 8.46 -5.70 13.10
CA GLN A 109 9.51 -6.41 13.84
C GLN A 109 10.32 -7.34 12.94
N SER A 110 9.68 -8.07 12.03
CA SER A 110 10.35 -8.94 11.07
C SER A 110 11.31 -8.15 10.18
N CYS A 111 10.88 -6.99 9.66
CA CYS A 111 11.75 -6.10 8.91
C CYS A 111 12.93 -5.59 9.76
N ALA A 112 12.69 -5.17 11.01
CA ALA A 112 13.74 -4.71 11.90
C ALA A 112 14.82 -5.78 12.14
N HIS A 113 14.40 -7.02 12.43
CA HIS A 113 15.33 -8.14 12.57
C HIS A 113 16.11 -8.41 11.28
N GLY A 114 15.44 -8.40 10.13
CA GLY A 114 16.09 -8.58 8.83
C GLY A 114 17.14 -7.51 8.55
N PHE A 115 16.83 -6.24 8.84
CA PHE A 115 17.78 -5.14 8.68
C PHE A 115 19.01 -5.29 9.58
N ILE A 116 18.83 -5.67 10.85
CA ILE A 116 19.94 -5.89 11.77
C ILE A 116 20.85 -7.02 11.26
N ALA A 117 20.26 -8.12 10.80
CA ALA A 117 21.01 -9.26 10.27
C ALA A 117 21.83 -8.92 9.01
N MET A 118 21.40 -7.92 8.21
CA MET A 118 22.15 -7.47 7.03
C MET A 118 23.33 -6.55 7.35
N LEU A 119 23.41 -6.01 8.57
CA LEU A 119 24.47 -5.08 9.00
C LEU A 119 25.61 -5.78 9.77
N GLN A 120 25.46 -7.09 10.02
CA GLN A 120 26.45 -7.94 10.68
C GLN A 120 27.28 -8.69 9.63
#